data_AF-A0A835IXQ5-F1
#
_entry.id   AF-A0A835IXQ5-F1
#
_cell.length_a   1.000
_cell.length_b   1.000
_cell.length_c   1.000
_cell.angle_alpha   90.00
_cell.angle_beta   90.00
_cell.angle_gamma   90.00
#
_symmetry.space_group_name_H-M   'P 1'
#
loop_
_entity.id
_entity.type
_entity.pdbx_description
1 polymer ?
#
loop_
_entity_poly.entity_id
_entity_poly.type
_entity_poly.pdbx_seq_one_letter_code
_entity_poly.pdbx_strand_id
1 'polypeptide(L)'
;MSPSGEFAFGFHPQQGKFLLAIWYAKIPMNTIVWIANQGTPVEGGAKIQLTSNGVLLVSTQNGTEIWKAQAPDNRQVTSAVILNTGNLVLSTPDSTVV
;
A
#
# COMPACT_ATOMS: atom_id res chain seq x y z
N MET A 1 7.29 -3.89 5.84
CA MET A 1 8.04 -4.93 5.09
C MET A 1 7.46 -6.29 5.44
N SER A 2 7.61 -7.26 4.54
CA SER A 2 7.22 -8.65 4.81
C SER A 2 8.09 -9.26 5.92
N PRO A 3 7.63 -10.28 6.65
CA PRO A 3 8.42 -10.94 7.69
C PRO A 3 9.79 -11.45 7.21
N SER A 4 9.88 -11.98 5.99
CA SER A 4 11.15 -12.41 5.39
C SER A 4 12.05 -11.25 4.94
N GLY A 5 11.50 -10.04 4.85
CA GLY A 5 12.14 -8.86 4.28
C GLY A 5 12.30 -8.91 2.77
N GLU A 6 11.71 -9.90 2.08
CA GLU A 6 11.85 -10.06 0.63
C GLU A 6 11.00 -9.05 -0.15
N PHE A 7 9.78 -8.81 0.32
CA PHE A 7 8.86 -7.82 -0.24
C PHE A 7 8.69 -6.61 0.68
N ALA A 8 8.55 -5.44 0.07
CA ALA A 8 8.14 -4.21 0.72
C ALA A 8 6.97 -3.55 -0.02
N PHE A 9 6.18 -2.78 0.72
CA PHE A 9 5.05 -2.00 0.23
C PHE A 9 5.17 -0.58 0.76
N GLY A 10 4.84 0.40 -0.08
CA GLY A 10 4.82 1.81 0.31
C GLY A 10 5.16 2.75 -0.84
N PHE A 11 5.64 3.94 -0.49
CA PHE A 11 6.09 4.95 -1.46
C PHE A 11 7.48 4.62 -1.99
N HIS A 12 7.57 4.29 -3.27
CA HIS A 12 8.81 4.05 -4.00
C HIS A 12 9.19 5.29 -4.82
N PRO A 13 10.42 5.83 -4.68
CA PRO A 13 10.87 6.99 -5.45
C PRO A 13 10.85 6.72 -6.96
N GLN A 14 10.38 7.69 -7.74
CA GLN A 14 10.32 7.66 -9.21
C GLN A 14 10.51 9.09 -9.73
N GLN A 15 11.69 9.42 -10.26
CA GLN A 15 11.99 10.70 -10.92
C GLN A 15 11.51 11.94 -10.13
N GLY A 16 11.81 12.01 -8.83
CA GLY A 16 11.44 13.14 -7.97
C GLY A 16 10.01 13.08 -7.39
N LYS A 17 9.22 12.08 -7.78
CA LYS A 17 7.90 11.76 -7.22
C LYS A 17 7.90 10.39 -6.57
N PHE A 18 6.74 9.92 -6.12
CA PHE A 18 6.55 8.61 -5.51
C PHE A 18 5.44 7.80 -6.16
N LEU A 19 5.70 6.52 -6.36
CA LEU A 19 4.70 5.50 -6.69
C LEU A 19 4.30 4.75 -5.42
N LEU A 20 3.02 4.43 -5.28
CA LEU A 20 2.57 3.41 -4.34
C LEU A 20 2.81 2.05 -4.98
N ALA A 21 3.74 1.28 -4.43
CA ALA A 21 4.23 0.07 -5.08
C ALA A 21 4.50 -1.08 -4.11
N ILE A 22 4.63 -2.27 -4.68
CA ILE A 22 5.25 -3.45 -4.06
C ILE A 22 6.53 -3.77 -4.84
N TRP A 23 7.62 -4.04 -4.14
CA TRP A 23 8.92 -4.36 -4.75
C TRP A 23 9.70 -5.41 -3.96
N TYR A 24 10.66 -6.03 -4.64
CA TYR A 24 11.66 -6.90 -4.01
C TYR A 24 12.69 -6.05 -3.26
N ALA A 25 12.64 -6.06 -1.93
CA ALA A 25 13.47 -5.21 -1.08
C ALA A 25 14.92 -5.73 -0.93
N LYS A 26 15.17 -7.00 -1.24
CA LYS A 26 16.52 -7.61 -1.21
C LYS A 26 17.26 -7.57 -2.54
N ILE A 27 16.57 -7.25 -3.63
CA ILE A 27 17.19 -7.16 -4.96
C ILE A 27 17.70 -5.72 -5.15
N PRO A 28 18.99 -5.52 -5.47
CA PRO A 28 19.51 -4.20 -5.83
C PRO A 28 18.65 -3.58 -6.94
N MET A 29 18.40 -2.27 -6.85
CA MET A 29 17.43 -1.52 -7.66
C MET A 29 15.96 -1.60 -7.23
N ASN A 30 15.61 -2.37 -6.18
CA ASN A 30 14.25 -2.46 -5.65
C ASN A 30 13.21 -2.75 -6.75
N THR A 31 13.39 -3.85 -7.48
CA THR A 31 12.54 -4.21 -8.63
C THR A 31 11.06 -4.21 -8.25
N ILE A 32 10.31 -3.31 -8.89
CA ILE A 32 8.86 -3.15 -8.68
C ILE A 32 8.12 -4.31 -9.37
N VAL A 33 7.21 -4.95 -8.64
CA VAL A 33 6.35 -6.04 -9.15
C VAL A 33 4.89 -5.62 -9.29
N TRP A 34 4.49 -4.55 -8.61
CA TRP A 34 3.13 -4.02 -8.68
C TRP A 34 3.10 -2.53 -8.35
N ILE A 35 2.22 -1.78 -9.04
CA ILE A 35 2.03 -0.34 -8.87
C ILE A 35 0.53 -0.07 -8.74
N ALA A 36 0.13 0.66 -7.70
CA ALA A 36 -1.27 0.99 -7.46
C ALA A 36 -1.72 2.23 -8.25
N ASN A 37 -0.87 3.26 -8.29
CA ASN A 37 -1.16 4.58 -8.86
C ASN A 37 -0.38 4.79 -10.16
N GLN A 38 -0.45 3.82 -11.07
CA GLN A 38 0.22 3.92 -12.36
C GLN A 38 -0.32 5.13 -13.13
N GLY A 39 0.58 6.01 -13.59
CA GLY A 39 0.22 7.25 -14.30
C GLY A 39 -0.08 8.44 -13.40
N THR A 40 -0.28 8.24 -12.08
CA THR A 40 -0.51 9.32 -11.10
C THR A 40 0.49 9.28 -9.93
N PRO A 41 1.82 9.39 -10.18
CA PRO A 41 2.80 9.52 -9.10
C PRO A 41 2.49 10.73 -8.22
N VAL A 42 2.73 10.59 -6.92
CA VAL A 42 2.43 11.62 -5.92
C VAL A 42 3.68 12.41 -5.54
N GLU A 43 3.48 13.67 -5.20
CA GLU A 43 4.53 14.53 -4.63
C GLU A 43 4.83 14.13 -3.17
N GLY A 44 5.90 14.70 -2.60
CA GLY A 44 6.19 14.58 -1.17
C GLY A 44 5.03 15.06 -0.29
N GLY A 45 4.86 14.42 0.87
CA GLY A 45 3.78 14.74 1.82
C GLY A 45 2.50 13.92 1.62
N ALA A 46 2.44 13.06 0.60
CA ALA A 46 1.42 12.04 0.48
C ALA A 46 1.44 11.06 1.68
N LYS A 47 0.28 10.48 1.99
CA LYS A 47 0.10 9.64 3.18
C LYS A 47 -0.54 8.31 2.79
N ILE A 48 -0.12 7.25 3.48
CA ILE A 48 -0.82 5.96 3.54
C ILE A 48 -1.42 5.87 4.94
N GLN A 49 -2.74 5.71 5.04
CA GLN A 49 -3.42 5.69 6.33
C GLN A 49 -4.54 4.65 6.31
N LEU A 50 -4.61 3.85 7.37
CA LEU A 50 -5.84 3.13 7.70
C LEU A 50 -6.79 4.10 8.41
N THR A 51 -7.90 4.42 7.75
CA THR A 51 -8.90 5.36 8.26
C THR A 51 -9.77 4.72 9.34
N SER A 52 -10.44 5.53 10.17
CA SER A 52 -11.39 5.06 11.19
C SER A 52 -12.55 4.26 10.60
N ASN A 53 -12.88 4.50 9.33
CA ASN A 53 -13.94 3.81 8.61
C ASN A 53 -13.47 2.45 8.03
N GLY A 54 -12.26 2.00 8.35
CA GLY A 54 -11.75 0.70 7.90
C GLY A 54 -11.35 0.68 6.42
N VAL A 55 -10.82 1.79 5.91
CA VAL A 55 -10.31 1.89 4.53
C VAL A 55 -8.82 2.20 4.58
N LEU A 56 -8.01 1.42 3.85
CA LEU A 56 -6.61 1.75 3.60
C LEU A 56 -6.55 2.77 2.47
N LEU A 57 -6.30 4.03 2.82
CA LEU A 57 -6.35 5.17 1.92
C LEU A 57 -4.94 5.69 1.62
N VAL A 58 -4.70 6.02 0.35
CA VAL A 58 -3.56 6.81 -0.09
C VAL A 58 -4.05 8.13 -0.65
N SER A 59 -3.52 9.22 -0.09
CA SER A 59 -3.93 10.57 -0.46
C SER A 59 -2.75 11.53 -0.55
N THR A 60 -2.93 12.60 -1.31
CA THR A 60 -1.97 13.72 -1.39
C THR A 60 -1.93 14.46 -0.05
N GLN A 61 -0.94 15.35 0.12
CA GLN A 61 -0.85 16.21 1.29
C GLN A 61 -2.12 17.04 1.54
N ASN A 62 -2.82 17.41 0.47
CA ASN A 62 -4.06 18.20 0.52
C ASN A 62 -5.33 17.34 0.70
N GLY A 63 -5.18 16.03 0.90
CA GLY A 63 -6.29 15.11 1.15
C GLY A 63 -6.97 14.55 -0.11
N THR A 64 -6.46 14.81 -1.31
CA THR A 64 -7.00 14.21 -2.54
C THR A 64 -6.74 12.70 -2.53
N GLU A 65 -7.79 11.89 -2.68
CA GLU A 65 -7.68 10.43 -2.81
C GLU A 65 -6.96 10.07 -4.12
N ILE A 66 -5.95 9.19 -4.01
CA ILE A 66 -5.17 8.66 -5.13
C ILE A 66 -5.48 7.18 -5.34
N TRP A 67 -5.59 6.43 -4.24
CA TRP A 67 -5.88 5.01 -4.25
C TRP A 67 -6.49 4.60 -2.91
N LYS A 68 -7.36 3.58 -2.92
CA LYS A 68 -7.85 2.96 -1.69
C LYS A 68 -8.06 1.46 -1.85
N ALA A 69 -8.02 0.77 -0.73
CA ALA A 69 -8.52 -0.60 -0.60
C ALA A 69 -9.38 -0.74 0.65
N GLN A 70 -10.44 -1.53 0.53
CA GLN A 70 -11.44 -1.76 1.56
C GLN A 70 -11.93 -3.21 1.48
N ALA A 71 -12.38 -3.77 2.59
CA ALA A 71 -12.96 -5.10 2.59
C ALA A 71 -14.35 -5.10 1.91
N PRO A 72 -14.79 -6.25 1.34
CA PRO A 72 -16.15 -6.43 0.86
C PRO A 72 -17.19 -6.12 1.93
N ASP A 73 -18.37 -5.68 1.49
CA ASP A 73 -19.51 -5.34 2.34
C ASP A 73 -19.23 -4.25 3.38
N ASN A 74 -18.25 -3.38 3.09
CA ASN A 74 -17.80 -2.30 3.99
C ASN A 74 -17.37 -2.80 5.37
N ARG A 75 -16.86 -4.03 5.46
CA ARG A 75 -16.29 -4.55 6.70
C ARG A 75 -15.10 -3.68 7.13
N GLN A 76 -14.98 -3.48 8.44
CA GLN A 76 -13.97 -2.61 9.00
C GLN A 76 -12.60 -3.27 8.90
N VAL A 77 -11.71 -2.74 8.04
CA VAL A 77 -10.31 -3.15 8.02
C VAL A 77 -9.61 -2.64 9.29
N THR A 78 -8.90 -3.52 9.98
CA THR A 78 -8.16 -3.22 11.22
C THR A 78 -6.66 -3.21 11.02
N SER A 79 -6.16 -3.88 9.98
CA SER A 79 -4.74 -3.86 9.62
C SER A 79 -4.52 -4.23 8.16
N ALA A 80 -3.34 -3.85 7.64
CA ALA A 80 -2.87 -4.24 6.32
C ALA A 80 -1.44 -4.77 6.45
N VAL A 81 -1.16 -5.96 5.91
CA VAL A 81 0.12 -6.65 6.06
C VAL A 81 0.58 -7.17 4.70
N ILE A 82 1.85 -6.96 4.38
CA ILE A 82 2.51 -7.57 3.22
C ILE A 82 3.06 -8.94 3.63
N LEU A 83 2.60 -10.01 3.00
CA LEU A 83 3.02 -11.38 3.28
C LEU A 83 4.35 -11.71 2.60
N ASN A 84 4.96 -12.83 2.99
CA ASN A 84 6.17 -13.35 2.34
C ASN A 84 5.94 -13.77 0.87
N THR A 85 4.68 -13.94 0.45
CA THR A 85 4.30 -14.20 -0.94
C THR A 85 4.26 -12.92 -1.79
N GLY A 86 4.41 -11.74 -1.19
CA GLY A 86 4.23 -10.45 -1.86
C GLY A 86 2.78 -9.96 -1.93
N ASN A 87 1.82 -10.70 -1.35
CA ASN A 87 0.43 -10.25 -1.27
C ASN A 87 0.25 -9.24 -0.15
N LEU A 88 -0.31 -8.07 -0.46
CA LEU A 88 -0.82 -7.12 0.53
C LEU A 88 -2.22 -7.55 0.94
N VAL A 89 -2.40 -7.90 2.21
CA VAL A 89 -3.64 -8.49 2.73
C VAL A 89 -4.26 -7.57 3.76
N LEU A 90 -5.58 -7.40 3.69
CA LEU A 90 -6.36 -6.60 4.63
C LEU A 90 -7.01 -7.53 5.66
N SER A 91 -6.90 -7.21 6.95
CA SER A 91 -7.57 -7.98 7.99
C SER A 91 -8.76 -7.21 8.55
N THR A 92 -9.84 -7.93 8.83
CA THR A 92 -11.02 -7.45 9.58
C THR A 92 -11.00 -8.10 10.97
N PRO A 93 -11.83 -7.66 11.94
CA PRO A 93 -11.87 -8.26 13.27
C PRO A 93 -12.11 -9.78 13.24
N ASP A 94 -12.99 -10.22 12.33
CA ASP A 94 -13.47 -11.61 12.30
C ASP A 94 -12.82 -12.50 11.24
N SER A 95 -11.98 -11.94 10.35
CA SER A 95 -11.43 -12.67 9.21
C SER A 95 -10.27 -11.93 8.53
N THR A 96 -9.48 -12.66 7.75
CA THR A 96 -8.52 -12.08 6.81
C THR A 96 -9.15 -12.01 5.41
N VAL A 97 -9.09 -10.85 4.76
CA VAL A 97 -9.59 -10.63 3.40
C VAL A 97 -8.37 -10.49 2.48
N VAL A 98 -8.25 -11.42 1.54
CA VAL A 98 -7.21 -11.40 0.49
C VAL A 98 -7.60 -10.40 -0.59
#